data_AF-A0A7Y9ZNF1-F1
#
_entry.id   AF-A0A7Y9ZNF1-F1
#
_cell.length_a   1.000
_cell.length_b   1.000
_cell.length_c   1.000
_cell.angle_alpha   90.00
_cell.angle_beta   90.00
_cell.angle_gamma   90.00
#
_symmetry.space_group_name_H-M   'P 1'
#
loop_
_entity.id
_entity.type
_entity.pdbx_description
1 polymer ?
#
loop_
_entity_poly.entity_id
_entity_poly.type
_entity_poly.pdbx_seq_one_letter_code
_entity_poly.pdbx_strand_id
1 'polypeptide(L)'
;MNQQSPARRRHLMDPNAPRKAPDPKDLERLQRVQRRVMSVLLVTTVLHLSVGLVIAADHVDEDRLDARIGLNVIATAFMVGGIAATLLINHRSWKSPWLLLGLLPGIVGIWWTVL
;
A
#
# COMPACT_ATOMS: atom_id res chain seq x y z
N MET A 1 -21.00 -22.49 -58.48
CA MET A 1 -20.98 -21.03 -58.24
C MET A 1 -20.39 -20.79 -56.86
N ASN A 2 -19.08 -20.51 -56.78
CA ASN A 2 -18.40 -20.27 -55.51
C ASN A 2 -18.68 -18.84 -55.06
N GLN A 3 -19.61 -18.66 -54.14
CA GLN A 3 -19.88 -17.36 -53.51
C GLN A 3 -18.74 -17.04 -52.53
N GLN A 4 -17.80 -16.21 -52.96
CA GLN A 4 -16.78 -15.64 -52.08
C GLN A 4 -17.46 -14.62 -51.15
N SER A 5 -17.53 -14.94 -49.85
CA SER A 5 -18.02 -14.00 -48.84
C SER A 5 -17.11 -12.77 -48.79
N PRO A 6 -17.66 -11.54 -48.72
CA PRO A 6 -16.88 -10.31 -48.74
C PRO A 6 -15.94 -10.22 -47.53
N ALA A 7 -14.73 -9.68 -47.75
CA ALA A 7 -13.73 -9.51 -46.69
C ALA A 7 -14.27 -8.66 -45.54
N ARG A 8 -14.33 -9.26 -44.35
CA ARG A 8 -14.89 -8.65 -43.14
C ARG A 8 -14.02 -7.46 -42.69
N ARG A 9 -14.58 -6.24 -42.74
CA ARG A 9 -13.90 -5.03 -42.28
C ARG A 9 -13.64 -5.13 -40.77
N ARG A 10 -12.40 -4.92 -40.36
CA ARG A 10 -11.95 -5.07 -38.97
C ARG A 10 -12.46 -3.89 -38.14
N HIS A 11 -13.65 -4.02 -37.57
CA HIS A 11 -14.21 -3.07 -36.60
C HIS A 11 -13.62 -3.33 -35.20
N LEU A 12 -13.40 -2.25 -34.42
CA LEU A 12 -12.88 -2.29 -33.04
C LEU A 12 -13.84 -2.96 -32.05
N MET A 13 -15.14 -2.89 -32.32
CA MET A 13 -16.20 -3.59 -31.59
C MET A 13 -17.00 -4.42 -32.59
N ASP A 14 -17.07 -5.74 -32.36
CA ASP A 14 -17.89 -6.66 -33.12
C ASP A 14 -19.09 -7.08 -32.25
N PRO A 15 -20.30 -6.56 -32.52
CA PRO A 15 -21.50 -6.91 -31.77
C PRO A 15 -21.84 -8.42 -31.85
N ASN A 16 -21.35 -9.11 -32.88
CA ASN A 16 -21.58 -10.54 -33.10
C ASN A 16 -20.41 -11.41 -32.60
N ALA A 17 -19.37 -10.83 -31.99
CA ALA A 17 -18.31 -11.56 -31.31
C ALA A 17 -18.14 -11.00 -29.88
N PRO A 18 -18.94 -11.50 -28.92
CA PRO A 18 -18.86 -11.09 -27.52
C PRO A 18 -17.45 -11.29 -26.98
N ARG A 19 -16.97 -10.36 -26.15
CA ARG A 19 -15.69 -10.49 -25.46
C ARG A 19 -15.70 -11.79 -24.67
N LYS A 20 -14.69 -12.65 -24.90
CA LYS A 20 -14.52 -13.89 -24.13
C LYS A 20 -14.45 -13.56 -22.64
N ALA A 21 -15.14 -14.35 -21.82
CA ALA A 21 -15.01 -14.25 -20.38
C ALA A 21 -13.52 -14.35 -19.99
N PRO A 22 -13.04 -13.56 -19.03
CA PRO A 22 -11.65 -13.61 -18.60
C PRO A 22 -11.23 -15.03 -18.22
N ASP A 23 -10.05 -15.47 -18.66
CA ASP A 23 -9.47 -16.74 -18.20
C ASP A 23 -9.25 -16.65 -16.68
N PRO A 24 -9.67 -17.66 -15.89
CA PRO A 24 -9.34 -17.74 -14.47
C PRO A 24 -7.87 -17.46 -14.15
N LYS A 25 -6.94 -17.90 -15.00
CA LYS A 25 -5.50 -17.65 -14.83
C LYS A 25 -5.14 -16.17 -14.94
N ASP A 26 -5.82 -15.43 -15.80
CA ASP A 26 -5.59 -13.99 -15.95
C ASP A 26 -6.15 -13.21 -14.75
N LEU A 27 -7.27 -13.65 -14.17
CA LEU A 27 -7.82 -13.09 -12.94
C LEU A 27 -6.86 -13.28 -11.75
N GLU A 28 -6.27 -14.46 -11.59
CA GLU A 28 -5.27 -14.74 -10.54
C GLU A 28 -4.02 -13.84 -10.68
N ARG A 29 -3.56 -13.63 -11.92
CA ARG A 29 -2.44 -12.72 -12.21
C ARG A 29 -2.77 -11.28 -11.80
N LEU A 30 -3.96 -10.80 -12.16
CA LEU A 30 -4.42 -9.46 -11.80
C LEU A 30 -4.51 -9.27 -10.29
N GLN A 31 -5.07 -10.25 -9.56
CA GLN A 31 -5.14 -10.21 -8.10
C GLN A 31 -3.75 -10.15 -7.46
N ARG A 32 -2.77 -10.89 -8.00
CA ARG A 32 -1.38 -10.85 -7.52
C ARG A 32 -0.75 -9.47 -7.73
N VAL A 33 -0.97 -8.85 -8.88
CA VAL A 33 -0.46 -7.50 -9.17
C VAL A 33 -1.14 -6.46 -8.30
N GLN A 34 -2.47 -6.49 -8.20
CA GLN A 34 -3.24 -5.58 -7.35
C GLN A 34 -2.77 -5.64 -5.90
N ARG A 35 -2.54 -6.85 -5.38
CA ARG A 35 -2.02 -7.06 -4.02
C ARG A 35 -0.65 -6.43 -3.81
N ARG A 36 0.26 -6.56 -4.79
CA ARG A 36 1.58 -5.93 -4.76
C ARG A 36 1.48 -4.40 -4.80
N VAL A 37 0.67 -3.87 -5.72
CA VAL A 37 0.45 -2.42 -5.86
C VAL A 37 -0.13 -1.86 -4.56
N MET A 38 -1.16 -2.49 -4.00
CA MET A 38 -1.79 -2.07 -2.76
C MET A 38 -0.82 -2.14 -1.58
N SER A 39 0.00 -3.18 -1.49
CA SER A 39 1.02 -3.30 -0.44
C SER A 39 2.05 -2.18 -0.53
N VAL A 40 2.59 -1.92 -1.72
CA VAL A 40 3.58 -0.86 -1.93
C VAL A 40 2.97 0.51 -1.64
N LEU A 41 1.78 0.79 -2.18
CA LEU A 41 1.06 2.05 -1.96
C LEU A 41 0.82 2.28 -0.48
N LEU A 42 0.32 1.28 0.24
CA LEU A 42 0.03 1.41 1.66
C LEU A 42 1.32 1.67 2.46
N VAL A 43 2.37 0.86 2.24
CA VAL A 43 3.65 0.99 2.94
C VAL A 43 4.28 2.35 2.68
N THR A 44 4.30 2.83 1.44
CA THR A 44 4.86 4.16 1.15
C THR A 44 4.04 5.25 1.81
N THR A 45 2.70 5.21 1.74
CA THR A 45 1.84 6.22 2.37
C THR A 45 2.04 6.27 3.89
N VAL A 46 1.97 5.15 4.60
CA VAL A 46 2.15 5.16 6.06
C VAL A 46 3.56 5.54 6.47
N LEU A 47 4.57 5.16 5.68
CA LEU A 47 5.96 5.57 5.93
C LEU A 47 6.11 7.08 5.78
N HIS A 48 5.60 7.68 4.71
CA HIS A 48 5.66 9.14 4.51
C HIS A 48 4.93 9.88 5.62
N LEU A 49 3.74 9.41 6.00
CA LEU A 49 2.97 10.00 7.10
C LEU A 49 3.74 9.91 8.42
N SER A 50 4.28 8.72 8.73
CA SER A 50 5.05 8.51 9.96
C SER A 50 6.31 9.37 10.01
N VAL A 51 7.08 9.43 8.92
CA VAL A 51 8.28 10.27 8.84
C VAL A 51 7.92 11.75 8.96
N GLY A 52 6.86 12.19 8.29
CA GLY A 52 6.37 13.57 8.40
C GLY A 52 5.99 13.96 9.83
N LEU A 53 5.37 13.04 10.58
CA LEU A 53 5.02 13.28 11.99
C LEU A 53 6.24 13.37 12.91
N VAL A 54 7.29 12.55 12.67
CA VAL A 54 8.55 12.63 13.41
C VAL A 54 9.26 13.96 13.14
N ILE A 55 9.32 14.39 11.87
CA ILE A 55 9.90 15.70 11.50
C ILE A 55 9.08 16.84 12.10
N ALA A 56 7.75 16.71 12.15
CA ALA A 56 6.89 17.70 12.80
C ALA A 56 7.16 17.78 14.31
N ALA A 57 7.43 16.66 14.98
CA ALA A 57 7.83 16.64 16.39
C ALA A 57 9.14 17.39 16.64
N ASP A 58 10.11 17.28 15.74
CA ASP A 58 11.38 18.02 15.80
C ASP A 58 11.19 19.55 15.77
N HIS A 59 10.15 20.02 15.09
CA HIS A 59 9.83 21.46 14.97
C HIS A 59 8.93 21.99 16.10
N VAL A 60 8.52 21.16 17.06
CA VAL A 60 7.77 21.61 18.23
C VAL A 60 8.73 22.27 19.23
N ASP A 61 8.32 23.37 19.87
CA ASP A 61 9.11 24.04 20.91
C ASP A 61 9.61 23.07 22.00
N GLU A 62 10.83 23.28 22.49
CA GLU A 62 11.48 22.40 23.49
C GLU A 62 10.68 22.29 24.81
N ASP A 63 9.94 23.35 25.15
CA ASP A 63 9.10 23.41 26.35
C ASP A 63 7.86 22.49 26.27
N ARG A 64 7.56 21.94 25.10
CA ARG A 64 6.36 21.13 24.81
C ARG A 64 6.69 19.66 24.55
N LEU A 65 7.33 19.03 25.54
CA LEU A 65 7.66 17.60 25.52
C LEU A 65 6.41 16.72 25.35
N ASP A 66 5.27 17.14 25.88
CA ASP A 66 3.97 16.48 25.72
C ASP A 66 3.59 16.32 24.24
N ALA A 67 3.74 17.37 23.45
CA ALA A 67 3.45 17.36 22.03
C ALA A 67 4.48 16.55 21.23
N ARG A 68 5.78 16.67 21.54
CA ARG A 68 6.85 15.87 20.90
C ARG A 68 6.63 14.37 21.09
N ILE A 69 6.33 13.94 22.32
CA ILE A 69 6.03 12.54 22.65
C ILE A 69 4.75 12.10 21.95
N GLY A 70 3.68 12.92 21.99
CA GLY A 70 2.41 12.62 21.34
C GLY A 70 2.55 12.37 19.83
N LEU A 71 3.28 13.23 19.13
CA LEU A 71 3.55 13.10 17.69
C LEU A 71 4.33 11.81 17.37
N ASN A 72 5.36 11.48 18.14
CA ASN A 72 6.13 10.25 17.96
C ASN A 72 5.28 8.99 18.23
N VAL A 73 4.40 9.02 19.24
CA VAL A 73 3.47 7.91 19.53
C VAL A 73 2.49 7.72 18.37
N ILE A 74 1.91 8.80 17.85
CA ILE A 74 0.99 8.75 16.71
C ILE A 74 1.71 8.23 15.45
N ALA A 75 2.92 8.71 15.17
CA ALA A 75 3.75 8.23 14.07
C ALA A 75 3.96 6.70 14.13
N THR A 76 4.33 6.20 15.31
CA THR A 76 4.51 4.78 15.59
C THR A 76 3.22 3.99 15.35
N ALA A 77 2.09 4.48 15.88
CA ALA A 77 0.80 3.82 15.75
C ALA A 77 0.38 3.67 14.27
N PHE A 78 0.58 4.72 13.47
CA PHE A 78 0.32 4.67 12.02
C PHE A 78 1.21 3.65 11.31
N MET A 79 2.51 3.60 11.62
CA MET A 79 3.41 2.67 10.99
C MET A 79 3.09 1.21 11.36
N VAL A 80 2.85 0.93 12.65
CA VAL A 80 2.42 -0.41 13.12
C VAL A 80 1.12 -0.82 12.44
N GLY A 81 0.13 0.07 12.38
CA GLY A 81 -1.13 -0.17 11.68
C GLY A 81 -0.94 -0.45 10.19
N GLY A 82 -0.09 0.31 9.51
CA GLY A 82 0.24 0.11 8.10
C GLY A 82 0.93 -1.23 7.82
N ILE A 83 1.86 -1.65 8.68
CA ILE A 83 2.49 -2.97 8.56
C ILE A 83 1.46 -4.08 8.82
N ALA A 84 0.61 -3.94 9.83
CA ALA A 84 -0.46 -4.90 10.12
C ALA A 84 -1.43 -5.06 8.94
N ALA A 85 -1.85 -3.95 8.34
CA ALA A 85 -2.70 -3.94 7.14
C ALA A 85 -1.98 -4.55 5.92
N THR A 86 -0.68 -4.28 5.73
CA THR A 86 0.13 -4.93 4.67
C THR A 86 0.22 -6.45 4.85
N LEU A 87 0.37 -6.93 6.09
CA LEU A 87 0.38 -8.36 6.40
C LEU A 87 -0.97 -9.00 6.09
N LEU A 88 -2.07 -8.31 6.41
CA LEU A 88 -3.44 -8.75 6.12
C LEU A 88 -3.68 -8.87 4.60
N ILE A 89 -3.28 -7.85 3.83
CA ILE A 89 -3.35 -7.84 2.35
C ILE A 89 -2.57 -9.02 1.76
N ASN A 90 -1.44 -9.37 2.38
CA ASN A 90 -0.57 -10.45 1.93
C ASN A 90 -0.94 -11.84 2.48
N HIS A 91 -2.04 -11.96 3.24
CA HIS A 91 -2.45 -13.19 3.91
C HIS A 91 -1.32 -13.82 4.75
N ARG A 92 -0.48 -12.98 5.36
CA ARG A 92 0.62 -13.39 6.24
C ARG A 92 0.14 -13.36 7.70
N SER A 93 0.63 -14.28 8.53
CA SER A 93 0.28 -14.33 9.96
C SER A 93 0.55 -13.00 10.67
N TRP A 94 -0.39 -12.57 11.51
CA TRP A 94 -0.29 -11.38 12.37
C TRP A 94 0.85 -11.46 13.38
N LYS A 95 1.39 -12.65 13.69
CA LYS A 95 2.54 -12.82 14.60
C LYS A 95 3.90 -12.60 13.90
N SER A 96 3.90 -11.98 12.72
CA SER A 96 5.12 -11.79 11.94
C SER A 96 6.08 -10.83 12.65
N PRO A 97 7.39 -11.13 12.73
CA PRO A 97 8.40 -10.21 13.27
C PRO A 97 8.47 -8.89 12.50
N TRP A 98 7.86 -8.81 11.32
CA TRP A 98 7.69 -7.56 10.57
C TRP A 98 6.94 -6.47 11.35
N LEU A 99 6.06 -6.81 12.31
CA LEU A 99 5.44 -5.79 13.18
C LEU A 99 6.46 -4.98 13.97
N LEU A 100 7.64 -5.55 14.24
CA LEU A 100 8.73 -4.83 14.92
C LEU A 100 9.28 -3.70 14.06
N LEU A 101 9.23 -3.80 12.72
CA LEU A 101 9.59 -2.67 11.85
C LEU A 101 8.62 -1.49 12.02
N GLY A 102 7.38 -1.73 12.44
CA GLY A 102 6.42 -0.67 12.75
C GLY A 102 6.86 0.22 13.91
N LEU A 103 7.72 -0.29 14.81
CA LEU A 103 8.25 0.47 15.95
C LEU A 103 9.44 1.36 15.59
N LEU A 104 10.07 1.15 14.43
CA LEU A 104 11.29 1.88 14.03
C LEU A 104 11.12 3.40 14.03
N PRO A 105 10.05 3.99 13.45
CA PRO A 105 9.92 5.44 13.44
C PRO A 105 9.75 6.03 14.84
N GLY A 106 9.11 5.29 15.75
CA GLY A 106 8.96 5.69 17.15
C GLY A 106 10.27 5.70 17.90
N ILE A 107 11.05 4.63 17.77
CA ILE A 107 12.36 4.51 18.42
C ILE A 107 13.31 5.59 17.89
N VAL A 108 13.37 5.76 16.57
CA VAL A 108 14.23 6.78 15.94
C VAL A 108 13.76 8.19 16.28
N GLY A 109 12.45 8.44 16.26
CA GLY A 109 11.88 9.75 16.56
C GLY A 109 12.11 10.17 18.01
N ILE A 110 11.92 9.26 18.98
CA ILE A 110 12.21 9.54 20.39
C ILE A 110 13.71 9.79 20.59
N TRP A 111 14.57 8.95 20.00
CA TRP A 111 16.02 9.12 20.09
C TRP A 111 16.49 10.44 19.50
N TRP A 112 15.87 10.92 18.42
CA TRP A 112 16.24 12.16 17.74
C TRP A 112 15.69 13.43 18.39
N THR A 113 14.44 13.39 18.86
CA THR A 113 13.71 14.61 19.29
C THR A 113 13.70 14.84 20.80
N VAL A 114 14.00 13.80 21.59
CA VAL A 114 13.89 13.83 23.06
C VAL A 114 15.24 13.57 23.74
N LEU A 115 16.12 12.79 23.11
CA LEU A 115 17.45 12.45 23.63
C LEU A 115 18.53 13.39 23.08
#